data_AF-A0A9R0Z4C7-F1
#
_entry.id   AF-A0A9R0Z4C7-F1
#
_cell.length_a   1.000
_cell.length_b   1.000
_cell.length_c   1.000
_cell.angle_alpha   90.00
_cell.angle_beta   90.00
_cell.angle_gamma   90.00
#
_symmetry.space_group_name_H-M   'P 1'
#
loop_
_entity.id
_entity.type
_entity.pdbx_description
1 polymer ?
#
loop_
_entity_poly.entity_id
_entity_poly.type
_entity_poly.pdbx_seq_one_letter_code
_entity_poly.pdbx_strand_id
1 'polypeptide(L)'
;MRAVHQERVGDVRLHGGLPAHAPLGRAQRLLPEIRAKIVFGLNALNGRVPLQGGAMGGNWDTTNAASFIRYTAGKGYKIHGWELGNELSGSGIGTKIGAAQYVKDAIALKTTVDSVYRGSPAKPLVLAPGGFFDPAWYGELIAKTKPDMLDVVTHHIYNLGAGVDTHLIDRILDPKALDGMASPFRDLQGLLKAAGTSAVAWVGESGGAYNSGHHLVTDAFVFSFWFLDQLGMSAKFDTKSYCRQSFIGGNYGLLNTTTFQPNPDYYSALLWHRLMGTKVLEAKFTGTNMIRAYAHCAKHAPGITLLLINLHGNATNHVKVAGSGGRGAHAGRKHGGRFAQATGAAREEYHLTPEGGNIQSQVMLLNGRALVTGAEGSIPRMEPVKVDAARPIAMAPRSIVFVHMPHYHAPACS
;
A
#
# COMPACT_ATOMS: atom_id res chain seq x y z
N MET A 1 18.78 0.86 14.77
CA MET A 1 17.51 0.85 14.03
C MET A 1 16.91 2.24 14.10
N ARG A 2 16.77 2.95 12.98
CA ARG A 2 15.88 4.12 12.90
C ARG A 2 14.51 3.58 12.49
N ALA A 3 13.46 3.92 13.25
CA ALA A 3 12.11 3.52 12.92
C ALA A 3 11.38 4.69 12.24
N VAL A 4 10.54 4.34 11.28
CA VAL A 4 9.70 5.28 10.55
C VAL A 4 8.23 4.95 10.85
N HIS A 5 7.40 5.95 11.14
CA HIS A 5 6.00 5.76 11.52
C HIS A 5 5.08 5.83 10.30
N GLN A 6 4.39 4.73 9.97
CA GLN A 6 3.34 4.67 8.95
C GLN A 6 1.96 4.93 9.54
N GLU A 7 1.06 5.48 8.73
CA GLU A 7 -0.37 5.45 9.04
C GLU A 7 -0.99 4.13 8.56
N ARG A 8 -2.26 3.88 8.90
CA ARG A 8 -2.92 2.57 8.75
C ARG A 8 -3.00 2.13 7.28
N VAL A 9 -2.59 0.88 7.00
CA VAL A 9 -2.90 0.19 5.73
C VAL A 9 -4.28 -0.47 5.84
N GLY A 10 -5.24 0.01 5.05
CA GLY A 10 -6.59 -0.57 4.94
C GLY A 10 -7.71 0.45 4.77
N ASP A 11 -7.59 1.39 3.82
CA ASP A 11 -8.68 2.31 3.47
C ASP A 11 -9.27 1.91 2.10
N VAL A 12 -10.60 1.88 1.99
CA VAL A 12 -11.33 1.51 0.77
C VAL A 12 -11.51 2.77 -0.08
N ARG A 13 -10.96 2.77 -1.30
CA ARG A 13 -11.12 3.85 -2.28
C ARG A 13 -12.27 3.50 -3.23
N LEU A 14 -13.23 4.41 -3.39
CA LEU A 14 -14.27 4.31 -4.41
C LEU A 14 -13.95 5.31 -5.52
N HIS A 15 -13.51 4.82 -6.70
CA HIS A 15 -13.48 5.60 -7.92
C HIS A 15 -14.88 5.56 -8.56
N GLY A 16 -15.50 6.72 -8.75
CA GLY A 16 -16.81 6.79 -9.39
C GLY A 16 -17.01 8.11 -10.12
N GLY A 17 -17.33 8.03 -11.41
CA GLY A 17 -18.01 9.11 -12.12
C GLY A 17 -19.37 9.39 -11.46
N LEU A 18 -19.74 10.68 -11.40
CA LEU A 18 -20.97 11.27 -10.85
C LEU A 18 -21.85 10.30 -10.05
N PRO A 19 -21.61 10.08 -8.74
CA PRO A 19 -22.63 9.48 -7.92
C PRO A 19 -23.79 10.48 -7.87
N ALA A 20 -24.95 10.09 -8.38
CA ALA A 20 -26.20 10.71 -7.94
C ALA A 20 -26.23 10.72 -6.40
N HIS A 21 -27.00 11.61 -5.78
CA HIS A 21 -27.09 11.70 -4.31
C HIS A 21 -27.43 10.34 -3.64
N ALA A 22 -28.12 9.44 -4.35
CA ALA A 22 -28.54 8.12 -3.85
C ALA A 22 -27.38 7.11 -3.62
N PRO A 23 -26.46 6.86 -4.57
CA PRO A 23 -25.26 6.06 -4.33
C PRO A 23 -24.42 6.50 -3.13
N LEU A 24 -24.19 7.81 -2.97
CA LEU A 24 -23.40 8.34 -1.86
C LEU A 24 -24.08 8.09 -0.49
N GLY A 25 -25.39 8.29 -0.43
CA GLY A 25 -26.16 7.99 0.78
C GLY A 25 -26.11 6.51 1.17
N ARG A 26 -26.05 5.58 0.20
CA ARG A 26 -25.87 4.14 0.48
C ARG A 26 -24.48 3.86 1.04
N ALA A 27 -23.42 4.40 0.42
CA ALA A 27 -22.05 4.22 0.89
C ALA A 27 -21.91 4.70 2.34
N GLN A 28 -22.40 5.90 2.66
CA GLN A 28 -22.31 6.47 4.01
C GLN A 28 -23.05 5.66 5.08
N ARG A 29 -24.12 4.92 4.72
CA ARG A 29 -24.80 4.00 5.66
C ARG A 29 -23.99 2.75 5.97
N LEU A 30 -23.16 2.28 5.04
CA LEU A 30 -22.33 1.08 5.22
C LEU A 30 -21.02 1.39 5.97
N LEU A 31 -20.53 2.63 5.93
CA LEU A 31 -19.24 3.00 6.55
C LEU A 31 -19.12 2.73 8.05
N PRO A 32 -20.13 2.99 8.89
CA PRO A 32 -20.04 2.66 10.31
C PRO A 32 -19.86 1.15 10.54
N GLU A 33 -20.43 0.31 9.66
CA GLU A 33 -20.36 -1.15 9.75
C GLU A 33 -18.98 -1.66 9.33
N ILE A 34 -18.41 -1.13 8.24
CA ILE A 34 -17.12 -1.60 7.70
C ILE A 34 -15.90 -0.84 8.25
N ARG A 35 -16.10 0.22 9.03
CA ARG A 35 -15.06 1.08 9.63
C ARG A 35 -14.03 1.63 8.63
N ALA A 36 -14.40 1.74 7.36
CA ALA A 36 -13.56 2.28 6.31
C ALA A 36 -13.59 3.82 6.31
N LYS A 37 -12.49 4.42 5.89
CA LYS A 37 -12.42 5.86 5.58
C LYS A 37 -12.59 6.06 4.08
N ILE A 38 -13.36 7.08 3.69
CA ILE A 38 -13.58 7.40 2.27
C ILE A 38 -12.72 8.58 1.82
N VAL A 39 -12.01 8.39 0.72
CA VAL A 39 -11.48 9.47 -0.13
C VAL A 39 -12.26 9.52 -1.43
N PHE A 40 -12.65 10.71 -1.88
CA PHE A 40 -13.33 10.92 -3.16
C PHE A 40 -12.44 11.64 -4.17
N GLY A 41 -12.32 11.06 -5.37
CA GLY A 41 -11.75 11.75 -6.53
C GLY A 41 -12.75 12.72 -7.17
N LEU A 42 -12.33 13.97 -7.35
CA LEU A 42 -13.09 15.05 -7.97
C LEU A 42 -12.66 15.22 -9.43
N ASN A 43 -13.58 15.67 -10.28
CA ASN A 43 -13.29 15.91 -11.69
C ASN A 43 -12.43 17.17 -11.88
N ALA A 44 -11.14 17.00 -12.21
CA ALA A 44 -10.20 18.08 -12.50
C ALA A 44 -10.32 18.68 -13.91
N LEU A 45 -11.13 18.07 -14.79
CA LEU A 45 -11.33 18.49 -16.18
C LEU A 45 -12.54 19.43 -16.36
N ASN A 46 -13.30 19.70 -15.30
CA ASN A 46 -14.45 20.60 -15.39
C ASN A 46 -14.03 22.03 -15.81
N GLY A 47 -14.71 22.57 -16.83
CA GLY A 47 -14.47 23.92 -17.36
C GLY A 47 -13.17 24.10 -18.17
N ARG A 48 -12.42 23.02 -18.45
CA ARG A 48 -11.16 23.10 -19.17
C ARG A 48 -11.34 23.26 -20.68
N VAL A 49 -10.30 23.80 -21.32
CA VAL A 49 -10.20 23.91 -22.77
C VAL A 49 -9.08 23.01 -23.30
N PRO A 50 -9.28 22.29 -24.41
CA PRO A 50 -8.21 21.55 -25.07
C PRO A 50 -7.09 22.47 -25.53
N LEU A 51 -5.85 22.02 -25.34
CA LEU A 51 -4.65 22.63 -25.90
C LEU A 51 -4.09 21.74 -27.00
N GLN A 52 -3.16 22.29 -27.79
CA GLN A 52 -2.42 21.51 -28.77
C GLN A 52 -1.64 20.37 -28.07
N GLY A 53 -1.60 19.19 -28.70
CA GLY A 53 -0.90 18.03 -28.15
C GLY A 53 -1.66 17.28 -27.05
N GLY A 54 -2.99 17.42 -26.98
CA GLY A 54 -3.87 16.61 -26.13
C GLY A 54 -3.87 16.99 -24.64
N ALA A 55 -3.22 18.10 -24.27
CA ALA A 55 -3.25 18.64 -22.91
C ALA A 55 -4.53 19.46 -22.68
N MET A 56 -4.89 19.66 -21.41
CA MET A 56 -6.01 20.51 -21.00
C MET A 56 -5.50 21.74 -20.27
N GLY A 57 -6.01 22.90 -20.66
CA GLY A 57 -5.69 24.20 -20.08
C GLY A 57 -6.92 24.95 -19.60
N GLY A 58 -6.75 26.23 -19.27
CA GLY A 58 -7.79 27.04 -18.65
C GLY A 58 -7.94 26.76 -17.15
N ASN A 59 -8.64 27.65 -16.46
CA ASN A 59 -8.87 27.52 -15.02
C ASN A 59 -9.83 26.36 -14.74
N TRP A 60 -9.60 25.63 -13.67
CA TRP A 60 -10.55 24.63 -13.19
C TRP A 60 -11.83 25.32 -12.71
N ASP A 61 -12.98 24.92 -13.26
CA ASP A 61 -14.27 25.34 -12.73
C ASP A 61 -14.61 24.53 -11.46
N THR A 62 -14.45 25.20 -10.31
CA THR A 62 -14.65 24.62 -8.97
C THR A 62 -16.12 24.48 -8.57
N THR A 63 -17.07 25.04 -9.32
CA THR A 63 -18.48 25.16 -8.89
C THR A 63 -19.10 23.81 -8.54
N ASN A 64 -18.90 22.79 -9.38
CA ASN A 64 -19.40 21.44 -9.14
C ASN A 64 -18.79 20.80 -7.89
N ALA A 65 -17.45 20.85 -7.77
CA ALA A 65 -16.74 20.30 -6.62
C ALA A 65 -17.13 21.01 -5.32
N ALA A 66 -17.18 22.35 -5.31
CA ALA A 66 -17.57 23.13 -4.15
C ALA A 66 -19.01 22.83 -3.72
N SER A 67 -19.94 22.69 -4.66
CA SER A 67 -21.32 22.28 -4.39
C SER A 67 -21.37 20.89 -3.75
N PHE A 68 -20.62 19.93 -4.29
CA PHE A 68 -20.56 18.57 -3.76
C PHE A 68 -19.96 18.51 -2.35
N ILE A 69 -18.84 19.19 -2.12
CA ILE A 69 -18.20 19.28 -0.81
C ILE A 69 -19.16 19.90 0.22
N ARG A 70 -19.83 21.01 -0.12
CA ARG A 70 -20.86 21.64 0.75
C ARG A 70 -22.02 20.71 1.05
N TYR A 71 -22.50 19.98 0.05
CA TYR A 71 -23.57 18.99 0.23
C TYR A 71 -23.16 17.91 1.24
N THR A 72 -21.96 17.34 1.09
CA THR A 72 -21.48 16.30 2.03
C THR A 72 -21.29 16.83 3.46
N ALA A 73 -20.72 18.02 3.59
CA ALA A 73 -20.56 18.70 4.88
C ALA A 73 -21.92 18.99 5.54
N GLY A 74 -22.87 19.54 4.77
CA GLY A 74 -24.22 19.85 5.25
C GLY A 74 -25.05 18.61 5.62
N LYS A 75 -24.72 17.44 5.08
CA LYS A 75 -25.30 16.15 5.49
C LYS A 75 -24.60 15.51 6.69
N GLY A 76 -23.50 16.10 7.18
CA GLY A 76 -22.69 15.51 8.24
C GLY A 76 -21.95 14.24 7.82
N TYR A 77 -21.78 14.02 6.50
CA TYR A 77 -21.05 12.86 5.99
C TYR A 77 -19.56 12.96 6.32
N LYS A 78 -18.99 11.85 6.76
CA LYS A 78 -17.57 11.79 7.10
C LYS A 78 -16.76 11.46 5.86
N ILE A 79 -16.08 12.47 5.32
CA ILE A 79 -15.13 12.31 4.22
C ILE A 79 -13.73 12.44 4.79
N HIS A 80 -12.88 11.45 4.53
CA HIS A 80 -11.50 11.45 5.00
C HIS A 80 -10.62 12.37 4.14
N GLY A 81 -10.87 12.42 2.83
CA GLY A 81 -10.17 13.33 1.95
C GLY A 81 -10.77 13.49 0.57
N TRP A 82 -10.28 14.49 -0.13
CA TRP A 82 -10.63 14.85 -1.50
C TRP A 82 -9.39 14.81 -2.37
N GLU A 83 -9.46 14.08 -3.47
CA GLU A 83 -8.38 13.99 -4.45
C GLU A 83 -8.78 14.65 -5.75
N LEU A 84 -7.86 15.31 -6.44
CA LEU A 84 -8.19 16.08 -7.64
C LEU A 84 -7.76 15.35 -8.94
N GLY A 85 -8.72 14.83 -9.70
CA GLY A 85 -8.43 14.15 -10.96
C GLY A 85 -7.79 12.77 -10.81
N ASN A 86 -7.47 12.15 -11.94
CA ASN A 86 -6.91 10.81 -12.03
C ASN A 86 -5.99 10.74 -13.27
N GLU A 87 -4.73 10.42 -13.06
CA GLU A 87 -3.71 10.17 -14.07
C GLU A 87 -3.51 11.32 -15.06
N LEU A 88 -3.56 12.56 -14.55
CA LEU A 88 -3.38 13.79 -15.33
C LEU A 88 -1.96 14.36 -15.25
N SER A 89 -1.10 13.80 -14.40
CA SER A 89 0.28 14.24 -14.18
C SER A 89 1.25 13.70 -15.22
N GLY A 90 2.35 14.43 -15.46
CA GLY A 90 3.40 14.02 -16.39
C GLY A 90 2.87 13.83 -17.82
N SER A 91 3.06 12.63 -18.37
CA SER A 91 2.54 12.26 -19.69
C SER A 91 1.02 12.09 -19.74
N GLY A 92 0.39 11.80 -18.60
CA GLY A 92 -1.04 11.54 -18.47
C GLY A 92 -1.53 10.25 -19.15
N ILE A 93 -2.72 9.80 -18.78
CA ILE A 93 -3.46 8.72 -19.45
C ILE A 93 -4.73 9.31 -20.06
N GLY A 94 -4.83 9.23 -21.39
CA GLY A 94 -5.90 9.87 -22.17
C GLY A 94 -5.70 11.38 -22.34
N THR A 95 -5.42 12.12 -21.26
CA THR A 95 -5.06 13.55 -21.32
C THR A 95 -4.14 13.94 -20.15
N LYS A 96 -3.66 15.19 -20.14
CA LYS A 96 -2.71 15.71 -19.15
C LYS A 96 -2.96 17.17 -18.80
N ILE A 97 -2.55 17.57 -17.61
CA ILE A 97 -2.51 18.96 -17.14
C ILE A 97 -1.07 19.30 -16.77
N GLY A 98 -0.56 20.44 -17.27
CA GLY A 98 0.76 20.93 -16.88
C GLY A 98 0.83 21.25 -15.38
N ALA A 99 1.97 20.95 -14.74
CA ALA A 99 2.13 21.09 -13.30
C ALA A 99 1.79 22.51 -12.80
N ALA A 100 2.23 23.55 -13.50
CA ALA A 100 1.91 24.95 -13.16
C ALA A 100 0.41 25.25 -13.07
N GLN A 101 -0.40 24.67 -13.97
CA GLN A 101 -1.85 24.82 -13.92
C GLN A 101 -2.43 23.98 -12.78
N TYR A 102 -2.01 22.71 -12.68
CA TYR A 102 -2.49 21.79 -11.66
C TYR A 102 -2.24 22.31 -10.23
N VAL A 103 -1.10 22.98 -9.99
CA VAL A 103 -0.80 23.66 -8.72
C VAL A 103 -1.90 24.66 -8.34
N LYS A 104 -2.33 25.50 -9.29
CA LYS A 104 -3.41 26.47 -9.04
C LYS A 104 -4.70 25.76 -8.65
N ASP A 105 -4.97 24.63 -9.28
CA ASP A 105 -6.19 23.86 -9.07
C ASP A 105 -6.18 23.14 -7.70
N ALA A 106 -5.02 22.60 -7.30
CA ALA A 106 -4.82 22.03 -5.96
C ALA A 106 -5.00 23.07 -4.85
N ILE A 107 -4.45 24.28 -5.03
CA ILE A 107 -4.64 25.41 -4.11
C ILE A 107 -6.12 25.81 -4.05
N ALA A 108 -6.81 25.85 -5.19
CA ALA A 108 -8.24 26.14 -5.24
C ALA A 108 -9.08 25.09 -4.50
N LEU A 109 -8.72 23.79 -4.61
CA LEU A 109 -9.35 22.73 -3.84
C LEU A 109 -9.13 22.90 -2.33
N LYS A 110 -7.88 23.13 -1.90
CA LYS A 110 -7.57 23.37 -0.48
C LYS A 110 -8.34 24.56 0.08
N THR A 111 -8.34 25.68 -0.64
CA THR A 111 -9.10 26.89 -0.28
C THR A 111 -10.59 26.60 -0.15
N THR A 112 -11.15 25.79 -1.05
CA THR A 112 -12.56 25.39 -1.01
C THR A 112 -12.84 24.53 0.22
N VAL A 113 -12.03 23.51 0.50
CA VAL A 113 -12.17 22.65 1.68
C VAL A 113 -12.07 23.48 2.97
N ASP A 114 -11.07 24.35 3.08
CA ASP A 114 -10.88 25.20 4.24
C ASP A 114 -12.04 26.17 4.48
N SER A 115 -12.62 26.68 3.41
CA SER A 115 -13.78 27.57 3.47
C SER A 115 -15.05 26.82 3.92
N VAL A 116 -15.33 25.64 3.34
CA VAL A 116 -16.53 24.86 3.67
C VAL A 116 -16.47 24.30 5.09
N TYR A 117 -15.29 23.87 5.54
CA TYR A 117 -15.08 23.30 6.88
C TYR A 117 -14.54 24.34 7.87
N ARG A 118 -14.74 25.64 7.63
CA ARG A 118 -14.33 26.69 8.56
C ARG A 118 -15.03 26.50 9.91
N GLY A 119 -14.26 26.49 11.00
CA GLY A 119 -14.76 26.26 12.35
C GLY A 119 -15.11 24.79 12.66
N SER A 120 -14.93 23.86 11.71
CA SER A 120 -15.06 22.43 11.99
C SER A 120 -13.85 21.92 12.79
N PRO A 121 -14.04 21.01 13.77
CA PRO A 121 -12.95 20.47 14.58
C PRO A 121 -12.01 19.56 13.79
N ALA A 122 -12.45 19.05 12.64
CA ALA A 122 -11.65 18.25 11.72
C ALA A 122 -12.01 18.60 10.28
N LYS A 123 -10.99 18.60 9.41
CA LYS A 123 -11.13 18.85 7.97
C LYS A 123 -10.71 17.59 7.19
N PRO A 124 -11.37 17.27 6.07
CA PRO A 124 -10.88 16.27 5.14
C PRO A 124 -9.50 16.65 4.59
N LEU A 125 -8.67 15.65 4.33
CA LEU A 125 -7.37 15.81 3.65
C LEU A 125 -7.56 16.26 2.20
N VAL A 126 -6.58 16.95 1.64
CA VAL A 126 -6.46 17.24 0.22
C VAL A 126 -5.31 16.46 -0.37
N LEU A 127 -5.63 15.63 -1.37
CA LEU A 127 -4.74 14.68 -2.01
C LEU A 127 -4.52 15.04 -3.49
N ALA A 128 -3.32 14.81 -4.00
CA ALA A 128 -2.97 15.00 -5.40
C ALA A 128 -1.66 14.28 -5.77
N PRO A 129 -1.36 13.99 -7.05
CA PRO A 129 -2.22 14.22 -8.21
C PRO A 129 -3.00 13.00 -8.69
N GLY A 130 -2.93 11.87 -7.98
CA GLY A 130 -3.52 10.60 -8.40
C GLY A 130 -2.97 10.11 -9.74
N GLY A 131 -1.65 10.15 -9.96
CA GLY A 131 -1.06 9.74 -11.25
C GLY A 131 0.28 9.02 -11.12
N PHE A 132 0.92 8.71 -12.25
CA PHE A 132 2.26 8.11 -12.23
C PHE A 132 3.32 9.14 -11.82
N PHE A 133 4.30 8.70 -11.02
CA PHE A 133 5.35 9.58 -10.53
C PHE A 133 6.24 10.07 -11.67
N ASP A 134 6.27 11.38 -11.87
CA ASP A 134 7.18 12.09 -12.75
C ASP A 134 7.99 13.10 -11.91
N PRO A 135 9.33 12.97 -11.80
CA PRO A 135 10.12 13.78 -10.88
C PRO A 135 9.98 15.28 -11.06
N ALA A 136 9.93 15.76 -12.32
CA ALA A 136 9.86 17.19 -12.61
C ALA A 136 8.47 17.75 -12.28
N TRP A 137 7.42 17.04 -12.71
CA TRP A 137 6.03 17.43 -12.48
C TRP A 137 5.69 17.42 -10.98
N TYR A 138 6.08 16.36 -10.27
CA TYR A 138 5.84 16.24 -8.82
C TYR A 138 6.70 17.24 -8.04
N GLY A 139 7.95 17.46 -8.46
CA GLY A 139 8.83 18.48 -7.87
C GLY A 139 8.20 19.87 -7.94
N GLU A 140 7.63 20.25 -9.08
CA GLU A 140 6.93 21.53 -9.23
C GLU A 140 5.67 21.60 -8.35
N LEU A 141 4.85 20.53 -8.33
CA LEU A 141 3.66 20.47 -7.48
C LEU A 141 4.04 20.72 -6.00
N ILE A 142 4.93 19.89 -5.47
CA ILE A 142 5.35 19.93 -4.07
C ILE A 142 5.98 21.28 -3.71
N ALA A 143 6.85 21.81 -4.57
CA ALA A 143 7.55 23.07 -4.30
C ALA A 143 6.60 24.28 -4.25
N LYS A 144 5.52 24.27 -5.03
CA LYS A 144 4.56 25.38 -5.14
C LYS A 144 3.32 25.24 -4.26
N THR A 145 3.08 24.07 -3.65
CA THR A 145 1.99 23.85 -2.69
C THR A 145 2.46 23.81 -1.23
N LYS A 146 3.74 24.08 -0.96
CA LYS A 146 4.25 24.17 0.41
C LYS A 146 3.75 25.45 1.13
N PRO A 147 3.70 25.46 2.48
CA PRO A 147 4.00 24.34 3.37
C PRO A 147 2.82 23.36 3.57
N ASP A 148 1.60 23.78 3.25
CA ASP A 148 0.36 23.16 3.75
C ASP A 148 -0.83 23.20 2.76
N MET A 149 -0.60 23.53 1.48
CA MET A 149 -1.68 23.51 0.47
C MET A 149 -2.03 22.09 -0.02
N LEU A 150 -1.23 21.08 0.33
CA LEU A 150 -1.51 19.67 0.10
C LEU A 150 -1.20 18.88 1.37
N ASP A 151 -2.08 17.95 1.73
CA ASP A 151 -1.89 17.07 2.89
C ASP A 151 -1.23 15.74 2.47
N VAL A 152 -1.51 15.28 1.24
CA VAL A 152 -0.98 14.01 0.71
C VAL A 152 -0.55 14.15 -0.75
N VAL A 153 0.63 13.62 -1.06
CA VAL A 153 1.10 13.40 -2.42
C VAL A 153 0.92 11.93 -2.80
N THR A 154 -0.03 11.66 -3.68
CA THR A 154 -0.42 10.31 -4.12
C THR A 154 0.24 9.95 -5.45
N HIS A 155 0.77 8.74 -5.60
CA HIS A 155 1.17 8.20 -6.91
C HIS A 155 0.54 6.83 -7.20
N HIS A 156 0.49 6.45 -8.48
CA HIS A 156 -0.06 5.18 -8.96
C HIS A 156 1.03 4.18 -9.31
N ILE A 157 0.74 2.88 -9.16
CA ILE A 157 1.71 1.80 -9.44
C ILE A 157 1.06 0.69 -10.29
N TYR A 158 1.51 0.61 -11.54
CA TYR A 158 1.20 -0.44 -12.52
C TYR A 158 2.46 -0.87 -13.27
N ASN A 159 3.43 -1.42 -12.53
CA ASN A 159 4.79 -1.67 -13.01
C ASN A 159 5.01 -3.05 -13.65
N LEU A 160 3.97 -3.88 -13.74
CA LEU A 160 4.07 -5.22 -14.31
C LEU A 160 3.65 -5.28 -15.78
N GLY A 161 3.00 -4.26 -16.35
CA GLY A 161 2.52 -4.27 -17.74
C GLY A 161 1.01 -4.49 -17.87
N ALA A 162 0.55 -4.74 -19.11
CA ALA A 162 -0.87 -4.93 -19.40
C ALA A 162 -1.38 -6.27 -18.87
N GLY A 163 -2.65 -6.33 -18.47
CA GLY A 163 -3.32 -7.58 -18.10
C GLY A 163 -3.28 -8.64 -19.20
N VAL A 164 -3.20 -8.27 -20.48
CA VAL A 164 -3.09 -9.23 -21.59
C VAL A 164 -1.67 -9.77 -21.81
N ASP A 165 -0.66 -9.25 -21.12
CA ASP A 165 0.73 -9.67 -21.30
C ASP A 165 0.97 -11.07 -20.71
N THR A 166 1.62 -11.94 -21.48
CA THR A 166 1.93 -13.33 -21.09
C THR A 166 3.15 -13.45 -20.17
N HIS A 167 3.94 -12.39 -20.00
CA HIS A 167 5.16 -12.35 -19.18
C HIS A 167 4.94 -11.78 -17.77
N LEU A 168 3.69 -11.61 -17.34
CA LEU A 168 3.38 -11.09 -16.00
C LEU A 168 4.00 -11.95 -14.89
N ILE A 169 3.87 -13.28 -14.99
CA ILE A 169 4.45 -14.21 -14.01
C ILE A 169 5.98 -14.06 -13.96
N ASP A 170 6.64 -13.99 -15.12
CA ASP A 170 8.11 -13.83 -15.19
C ASP A 170 8.57 -12.58 -14.42
N ARG A 171 7.87 -11.45 -14.60
CA ARG A 171 8.18 -10.19 -13.92
C ARG A 171 7.83 -10.20 -12.44
N ILE A 172 6.75 -10.87 -12.02
CA ILE A 172 6.41 -11.04 -10.61
C ILE A 172 7.47 -11.86 -9.87
N LEU A 173 8.09 -12.80 -10.57
CA LEU A 173 9.04 -13.76 -10.01
C LEU A 173 10.52 -13.38 -10.20
N ASP A 174 10.80 -12.30 -10.94
CA ASP A 174 12.13 -11.75 -11.15
C ASP A 174 12.48 -10.70 -10.08
N PRO A 175 13.48 -10.94 -9.21
CA PRO A 175 13.89 -9.95 -8.22
C PRO A 175 14.34 -8.62 -8.83
N LYS A 176 14.92 -8.61 -10.04
CA LYS A 176 15.35 -7.37 -10.70
C LYS A 176 14.15 -6.51 -11.11
N ALA A 177 13.10 -7.13 -11.64
CA ALA A 177 11.87 -6.44 -11.98
C ALA A 177 11.21 -5.82 -10.73
N LEU A 178 11.19 -6.55 -9.62
CA LEU A 178 10.67 -6.04 -8.34
C LEU A 178 11.52 -4.88 -7.78
N ASP A 179 12.85 -4.98 -7.85
CA ASP A 179 13.77 -3.94 -7.38
C ASP A 179 13.61 -2.60 -8.12
N GLY A 180 13.12 -2.63 -9.36
CA GLY A 180 12.84 -1.44 -10.16
C GLY A 180 11.89 -0.43 -9.49
N MET A 181 11.01 -0.88 -8.59
CA MET A 181 10.07 -0.01 -7.88
C MET A 181 10.70 0.81 -6.75
N ALA A 182 11.93 0.51 -6.34
CA ALA A 182 12.56 1.25 -5.24
C ALA A 182 12.81 2.72 -5.60
N SER A 183 13.06 3.03 -6.87
CA SER A 183 13.41 4.39 -7.30
C SER A 183 12.25 5.39 -7.17
N PRO A 184 11.05 5.15 -7.75
CA PRO A 184 9.92 6.06 -7.57
C PRO A 184 9.59 6.37 -6.10
N PHE A 185 9.63 5.36 -5.22
CA PHE A 185 9.41 5.55 -3.79
C PHE A 185 10.49 6.39 -3.12
N ARG A 186 11.77 6.05 -3.35
CA ARG A 186 12.91 6.78 -2.79
C ARG A 186 12.93 8.23 -3.25
N ASP A 187 12.66 8.47 -4.53
CA ASP A 187 12.78 9.79 -5.13
C ASP A 187 11.63 10.70 -4.67
N LEU A 188 10.38 10.18 -4.57
CA LEU A 188 9.27 10.91 -3.95
C LEU A 188 9.54 11.22 -2.48
N GLN A 189 10.05 10.26 -1.71
CA GLN A 189 10.46 10.50 -0.32
C GLN A 189 11.52 11.61 -0.24
N GLY A 190 12.49 11.60 -1.15
CA GLY A 190 13.54 12.62 -1.25
C GLY A 190 12.97 14.01 -1.52
N LEU A 191 12.03 14.14 -2.47
CA LEU A 191 11.37 15.40 -2.80
C LEU A 191 10.60 15.97 -1.60
N LEU A 192 9.81 15.15 -0.91
CA LEU A 192 9.04 15.60 0.26
C LEU A 192 9.95 16.08 1.39
N LYS A 193 11.03 15.31 1.69
CA LYS A 193 12.01 15.69 2.71
C LYS A 193 12.75 16.98 2.35
N ALA A 194 13.14 17.15 1.10
CA ALA A 194 13.86 18.34 0.64
C ALA A 194 12.97 19.59 0.62
N ALA A 195 11.67 19.44 0.35
CA ALA A 195 10.73 20.56 0.28
C ALA A 195 10.36 21.16 1.65
N GLY A 196 10.53 20.40 2.74
CA GLY A 196 10.10 20.82 4.07
C GLY A 196 8.58 20.99 4.21
N THR A 197 7.81 20.26 3.38
CA THR A 197 6.34 20.26 3.43
C THR A 197 5.84 19.35 4.57
N SER A 198 4.61 19.59 5.02
CA SER A 198 3.89 18.68 5.91
C SER A 198 3.23 17.49 5.19
N ALA A 199 3.17 17.54 3.85
CA ALA A 199 2.57 16.51 3.03
C ALA A 199 3.28 15.16 3.14
N VAL A 200 2.51 14.08 3.08
CA VAL A 200 3.04 12.70 3.13
C VAL A 200 2.81 11.95 1.81
N ALA A 201 3.62 10.94 1.52
CA ALA A 201 3.48 10.11 0.32
C ALA A 201 2.46 8.98 0.53
N TRP A 202 1.53 8.79 -0.41
CA TRP A 202 0.63 7.64 -0.46
C TRP A 202 0.73 6.92 -1.82
N VAL A 203 0.55 5.60 -1.84
CA VAL A 203 0.11 4.90 -3.07
C VAL A 203 -1.40 5.10 -3.18
N GLY A 204 -1.83 5.97 -4.08
CA GLY A 204 -3.23 6.32 -4.27
C GLY A 204 -4.01 5.25 -5.03
N GLU A 205 -3.34 4.49 -5.90
CA GLU A 205 -3.93 3.40 -6.66
C GLU A 205 -2.83 2.43 -7.10
N SER A 206 -3.07 1.13 -6.99
CA SER A 206 -2.13 0.14 -7.50
C SER A 206 -2.76 -1.21 -7.74
N GLY A 207 -2.65 -1.71 -8.97
CA GLY A 207 -3.09 -3.04 -9.36
C GLY A 207 -1.98 -3.90 -9.98
N GLY A 208 -0.76 -3.37 -10.09
CA GLY A 208 0.43 -4.04 -10.64
C GLY A 208 0.37 -4.23 -12.15
N ALA A 209 -0.63 -4.97 -12.64
CA ALA A 209 -0.97 -5.06 -14.06
C ALA A 209 -2.17 -4.18 -14.39
N TYR A 210 -2.03 -3.27 -15.36
CA TYR A 210 -3.12 -2.40 -15.80
C TYR A 210 -4.10 -3.16 -16.72
N ASN A 211 -5.16 -2.52 -17.21
CA ASN A 211 -6.23 -3.16 -17.99
C ASN A 211 -6.89 -4.34 -17.25
N SER A 212 -7.26 -4.12 -15.99
CA SER A 212 -8.00 -5.07 -15.15
C SER A 212 -7.25 -6.35 -14.75
N GLY A 213 -5.93 -6.42 -14.92
CA GLY A 213 -5.14 -7.59 -14.55
C GLY A 213 -5.42 -8.83 -15.41
N HIS A 214 -4.92 -9.99 -14.97
CA HIS A 214 -4.95 -11.25 -15.73
C HIS A 214 -5.48 -12.39 -14.85
N HIS A 215 -6.52 -13.08 -15.30
CA HIS A 215 -7.11 -14.22 -14.60
C HIS A 215 -6.10 -15.38 -14.43
N LEU A 216 -6.08 -16.01 -13.25
CA LEU A 216 -5.08 -17.00 -12.83
C LEU A 216 -3.65 -16.43 -12.73
N VAL A 217 -3.53 -15.10 -12.66
CA VAL A 217 -2.27 -14.41 -12.33
C VAL A 217 -2.53 -13.40 -11.21
N THR A 218 -3.29 -12.34 -11.48
CA THR A 218 -3.50 -11.23 -10.52
C THR A 218 -4.56 -11.51 -9.46
N ASP A 219 -5.38 -12.55 -9.66
CA ASP A 219 -6.36 -13.12 -8.73
C ASP A 219 -5.90 -14.50 -8.19
N ALA A 220 -4.61 -14.83 -8.37
CA ALA A 220 -4.00 -16.09 -7.94
C ALA A 220 -2.84 -15.86 -6.96
N PHE A 221 -2.37 -16.93 -6.33
CA PHE A 221 -1.33 -16.90 -5.30
C PHE A 221 -0.04 -16.21 -5.76
N VAL A 222 0.35 -16.40 -7.03
CA VAL A 222 1.56 -15.79 -7.61
C VAL A 222 1.57 -14.27 -7.43
N PHE A 223 0.42 -13.60 -7.44
CA PHE A 223 0.38 -12.16 -7.28
C PHE A 223 0.79 -11.67 -5.88
N SER A 224 0.62 -12.51 -4.86
CA SER A 224 1.01 -12.17 -3.49
C SER A 224 2.50 -11.90 -3.34
N PHE A 225 3.36 -12.45 -4.22
CA PHE A 225 4.79 -12.12 -4.25
C PHE A 225 5.01 -10.64 -4.54
N TRP A 226 4.39 -10.13 -5.61
CA TRP A 226 4.49 -8.72 -5.96
C TRP A 226 3.76 -7.84 -4.94
N PHE A 227 2.55 -8.21 -4.55
CA PHE A 227 1.72 -7.35 -3.69
C PHE A 227 2.35 -7.13 -2.31
N LEU A 228 2.77 -8.20 -1.63
CA LEU A 228 3.44 -8.07 -0.33
C LEU A 228 4.82 -7.40 -0.46
N ASP A 229 5.50 -7.58 -1.58
CA ASP A 229 6.73 -6.84 -1.86
C ASP A 229 6.49 -5.33 -1.97
N GLN A 230 5.44 -4.90 -2.70
CA GLN A 230 5.09 -3.49 -2.82
C GLN A 230 4.65 -2.87 -1.49
N LEU A 231 3.91 -3.62 -0.66
CA LEU A 231 3.59 -3.16 0.71
C LEU A 231 4.86 -2.96 1.54
N GLY A 232 5.79 -3.93 1.52
CA GLY A 232 7.08 -3.81 2.20
C GLY A 232 7.93 -2.64 1.68
N MET A 233 7.97 -2.47 0.36
CA MET A 233 8.78 -1.44 -0.29
C MET A 233 8.25 -0.04 -0.04
N SER A 234 6.93 0.16 -0.17
CA SER A 234 6.28 1.43 0.16
C SER A 234 6.53 1.81 1.63
N ALA A 235 6.45 0.85 2.56
CA ALA A 235 6.74 1.08 3.97
C ALA A 235 8.18 1.48 4.24
N LYS A 236 9.14 0.80 3.60
CA LYS A 236 10.56 1.12 3.70
C LYS A 236 10.87 2.58 3.32
N PHE A 237 10.12 3.14 2.37
CA PHE A 237 10.32 4.50 1.87
C PHE A 237 9.33 5.53 2.43
N ASP A 238 8.74 5.25 3.60
CA ASP A 238 7.89 6.18 4.32
C ASP A 238 6.59 6.59 3.60
N THR A 239 6.12 5.74 2.70
CA THR A 239 4.78 5.88 2.13
C THR A 239 3.76 5.46 3.18
N LYS A 240 2.82 6.34 3.54
CA LYS A 240 1.97 6.18 4.72
C LYS A 240 0.73 5.33 4.49
N SER A 241 0.27 5.23 3.25
CA SER A 241 -0.90 4.45 2.86
C SER A 241 -0.69 3.76 1.52
N TYR A 242 -1.35 2.61 1.34
CA TYR A 242 -1.34 1.84 0.11
C TYR A 242 -2.77 1.45 -0.30
N CYS A 243 -3.27 2.06 -1.38
CA CYS A 243 -4.59 1.80 -1.91
C CYS A 243 -4.51 0.74 -3.02
N ARG A 244 -4.99 -0.47 -2.74
CA ARG A 244 -5.06 -1.58 -3.70
C ARG A 244 -6.22 -1.36 -4.67
N GLN A 245 -5.89 -1.27 -5.95
CA GLN A 245 -6.84 -1.48 -7.04
C GLN A 245 -6.99 -3.01 -7.22
N SER A 246 -8.13 -3.60 -6.87
CA SER A 246 -9.33 -3.02 -6.26
C SER A 246 -9.74 -3.86 -5.05
N PHE A 247 -10.66 -3.35 -4.23
CA PHE A 247 -11.35 -4.23 -3.28
C PHE A 247 -12.22 -5.26 -4.01
N ILE A 248 -12.95 -4.79 -5.04
CA ILE A 248 -13.75 -5.61 -5.95
C ILE A 248 -13.71 -5.02 -7.37
N GLY A 249 -13.68 -5.87 -8.39
CA GLY A 249 -13.67 -5.49 -9.80
C GLY A 249 -12.31 -5.73 -10.47
N GLY A 250 -12.32 -6.31 -11.67
CA GLY A 250 -11.11 -6.74 -12.37
C GLY A 250 -10.48 -7.99 -11.77
N ASN A 251 -9.51 -8.57 -12.47
CA ASN A 251 -8.76 -9.76 -12.03
C ASN A 251 -7.75 -9.44 -10.94
N TYR A 252 -7.48 -8.18 -10.60
CA TYR A 252 -6.62 -7.81 -9.46
C TYR A 252 -7.42 -7.59 -8.16
N GLY A 253 -8.75 -7.79 -8.19
CA GLY A 253 -9.63 -7.53 -7.07
C GLY A 253 -9.29 -8.41 -5.86
N LEU A 254 -9.36 -7.86 -4.65
CA LEU A 254 -9.21 -8.65 -3.43
C LEU A 254 -10.37 -9.64 -3.25
N LEU A 255 -11.56 -9.28 -3.73
CA LEU A 255 -12.71 -10.17 -3.83
C LEU A 255 -13.01 -10.49 -5.29
N ASN A 256 -13.39 -11.75 -5.54
CA ASN A 256 -13.96 -12.15 -6.81
C ASN A 256 -15.22 -11.32 -7.11
N THR A 257 -15.31 -10.78 -8.32
CA THR A 257 -16.36 -9.83 -8.71
C THR A 257 -17.76 -10.43 -8.69
N THR A 258 -17.88 -11.73 -8.95
CA THR A 258 -19.18 -12.42 -9.07
C THR A 258 -19.56 -13.14 -7.78
N THR A 259 -18.61 -13.81 -7.14
CA THR A 259 -18.89 -14.66 -5.97
C THR A 259 -18.63 -13.96 -4.64
N PHE A 260 -17.97 -12.80 -4.66
CA PHE A 260 -17.45 -12.10 -3.47
C PHE A 260 -16.49 -12.93 -2.61
N GLN A 261 -16.04 -14.09 -3.10
CA GLN A 261 -15.07 -14.92 -2.41
C GLN A 261 -13.70 -14.22 -2.41
N PRO A 262 -12.98 -14.22 -1.28
CA PRO A 262 -11.64 -13.62 -1.22
C PRO A 262 -10.65 -14.33 -2.13
N ASN A 263 -9.95 -13.56 -2.97
CA ASN A 263 -8.78 -14.02 -3.70
C ASN A 263 -7.56 -14.10 -2.75
N PRO A 264 -6.49 -14.82 -3.12
CA PRO A 264 -5.30 -15.00 -2.28
C PRO A 264 -4.75 -13.70 -1.65
N ASP A 265 -4.73 -12.61 -2.41
CA ASP A 265 -4.24 -11.32 -1.93
C ASP A 265 -5.06 -10.69 -0.80
N TYR A 266 -6.34 -11.05 -0.66
CA TYR A 266 -7.13 -10.64 0.51
C TYR A 266 -6.50 -11.17 1.80
N TYR A 267 -6.10 -12.45 1.80
CA TYR A 267 -5.49 -13.07 2.96
C TYR A 267 -4.08 -12.54 3.23
N SER A 268 -3.32 -12.24 2.17
CA SER A 268 -2.05 -11.52 2.26
C SER A 268 -2.21 -10.15 2.93
N ALA A 269 -3.18 -9.34 2.48
CA ALA A 269 -3.50 -8.06 3.11
C ALA A 269 -3.99 -8.21 4.56
N LEU A 270 -4.78 -9.25 4.85
CA LEU A 270 -5.31 -9.49 6.19
C LEU A 270 -4.21 -9.87 7.18
N LEU A 271 -3.25 -10.73 6.80
CA LEU A 271 -2.10 -11.04 7.64
C LEU A 271 -1.18 -9.84 7.82
N TRP A 272 -0.90 -9.10 6.74
CA TRP A 272 -0.18 -7.83 6.84
C TRP A 272 -0.86 -6.90 7.86
N HIS A 273 -2.17 -6.71 7.72
CA HIS A 273 -2.95 -5.86 8.62
C HIS A 273 -2.92 -6.37 10.07
N ARG A 274 -2.96 -7.68 10.31
CA ARG A 274 -2.99 -8.23 11.68
C ARG A 274 -1.63 -8.20 12.36
N LEU A 275 -0.54 -8.38 11.60
CA LEU A 275 0.78 -8.67 12.16
C LEU A 275 1.77 -7.51 12.05
N MET A 276 1.75 -6.75 10.96
CA MET A 276 2.73 -5.70 10.67
C MET A 276 2.30 -4.39 11.33
N GLY A 277 3.09 -3.90 12.29
CA GLY A 277 2.83 -2.64 12.99
C GLY A 277 3.24 -1.42 12.17
N THR A 278 2.95 -0.23 12.71
CA THR A 278 3.21 1.04 12.01
C THR A 278 4.66 1.52 12.10
N LYS A 279 5.46 0.98 13.01
CA LYS A 279 6.89 1.31 13.12
C LYS A 279 7.70 0.38 12.23
N VAL A 280 8.18 0.90 11.10
CA VAL A 280 8.98 0.16 10.11
C VAL A 280 10.43 0.06 10.60
N LEU A 281 11.03 -1.12 10.50
CA LEU A 281 12.42 -1.38 10.86
C LEU A 281 13.25 -1.63 9.60
N GLU A 282 14.54 -1.27 9.66
CA GLU A 282 15.47 -1.64 8.61
C GLU A 282 15.77 -3.15 8.67
N ALA A 283 15.43 -3.86 7.60
CA ALA A 283 15.82 -5.25 7.37
C ALA A 283 16.92 -5.32 6.31
N LYS A 284 18.02 -6.00 6.64
CA LYS A 284 19.08 -6.34 5.67
C LYS A 284 19.14 -7.85 5.54
N PHE A 285 19.07 -8.32 4.30
CA PHE A 285 19.24 -9.73 3.98
C PHE A 285 20.65 -9.97 3.43
N THR A 286 21.28 -11.07 3.83
CA THR A 286 22.58 -11.52 3.29
C THR A 286 22.39 -12.93 2.75
N GLY A 287 22.59 -13.10 1.46
CA GLY A 287 22.35 -14.36 0.75
C GLY A 287 21.93 -14.10 -0.68
N THR A 288 21.12 -15.01 -1.23
CA THR A 288 20.51 -14.89 -2.56
C THR A 288 19.56 -13.69 -2.66
N ASN A 289 19.49 -13.04 -3.83
CA ASN A 289 18.53 -11.96 -4.12
C ASN A 289 17.09 -12.46 -4.33
N MET A 290 16.87 -13.78 -4.33
CA MET A 290 15.55 -14.40 -4.44
C MET A 290 14.79 -14.42 -3.10
N ILE A 291 15.44 -14.04 -1.99
CA ILE A 291 14.75 -13.81 -0.71
C ILE A 291 14.59 -12.31 -0.49
N ARG A 292 13.37 -11.90 -0.19
CA ARG A 292 13.04 -10.51 0.13
C ARG A 292 12.56 -10.45 1.58
N ALA A 293 12.98 -9.43 2.32
CA ALA A 293 12.77 -9.35 3.75
C ALA A 293 12.37 -7.94 4.19
N TYR A 294 11.29 -7.87 4.97
CA TYR A 294 10.77 -6.65 5.58
C TYR A 294 10.53 -6.88 7.06
N ALA A 295 10.68 -5.85 7.89
CA ALA A 295 10.56 -5.95 9.33
C ALA A 295 9.82 -4.75 9.91
N HIS A 296 8.86 -5.00 10.78
CA HIS A 296 8.11 -3.98 11.50
C HIS A 296 8.09 -4.34 12.98
N CYS A 297 7.85 -3.36 13.85
CA CYS A 297 7.38 -3.70 15.20
C CYS A 297 6.05 -4.45 15.09
N ALA A 298 5.81 -5.40 16.00
CA ALA A 298 4.55 -6.14 16.00
C ALA A 298 3.37 -5.19 16.31
N LYS A 299 2.23 -5.38 15.64
CA LYS A 299 1.10 -4.43 15.69
C LYS A 299 0.36 -4.39 17.03
N HIS A 300 0.10 -5.56 17.60
CA HIS A 300 -0.72 -5.74 18.80
C HIS A 300 -0.05 -6.65 19.84
N ALA A 301 1.27 -6.83 19.71
CA ALA A 301 2.07 -7.68 20.59
C ALA A 301 3.47 -7.08 20.76
N PRO A 302 4.23 -7.48 21.80
CA PRO A 302 5.63 -7.13 21.94
C PRO A 302 6.49 -7.68 20.78
N GLY A 303 7.67 -7.10 20.60
CA GLY A 303 8.66 -7.62 19.66
C GLY A 303 8.47 -7.15 18.22
N ILE A 304 8.86 -7.99 17.27
CA ILE A 304 8.89 -7.65 15.83
C ILE A 304 8.11 -8.67 15.01
N THR A 305 7.63 -8.22 13.85
CA THR A 305 7.10 -9.07 12.79
C THR A 305 7.99 -8.95 11.55
N LEU A 306 8.39 -10.09 10.99
CA LEU A 306 9.09 -10.19 9.72
C LEU A 306 8.12 -10.65 8.64
N LEU A 307 8.29 -10.12 7.43
CA LEU A 307 7.76 -10.69 6.19
C LEU A 307 8.96 -11.19 5.37
N LEU A 308 8.95 -12.47 5.03
CA LEU A 308 9.96 -13.10 4.20
C LEU A 308 9.28 -13.67 2.94
N ILE A 309 9.85 -13.41 1.78
CA ILE A 309 9.32 -13.85 0.48
C ILE A 309 10.39 -14.71 -0.20
N ASN A 310 10.08 -15.97 -0.51
CA ASN A 310 10.99 -16.87 -1.24
C ASN A 310 10.54 -17.04 -2.69
N LEU A 311 11.29 -16.42 -3.60
CA LEU A 311 11.10 -16.52 -5.05
C LEU A 311 11.82 -17.74 -5.65
N HIS A 312 12.55 -18.56 -4.90
CA HIS A 312 13.15 -19.76 -5.49
C HIS A 312 12.09 -20.76 -5.93
N GLY A 313 12.24 -21.29 -7.15
CA GLY A 313 11.32 -22.27 -7.73
C GLY A 313 11.45 -23.68 -7.15
N ASN A 314 12.64 -24.04 -6.66
CA ASN A 314 12.98 -25.41 -6.28
C ASN A 314 13.79 -25.53 -4.98
N ALA A 315 14.10 -24.41 -4.31
CA ALA A 315 14.93 -24.41 -3.11
C ALA A 315 14.16 -24.01 -1.86
N THR A 316 14.25 -24.87 -0.84
CA THR A 316 13.88 -24.51 0.54
C THR A 316 15.00 -23.70 1.16
N ASN A 317 14.71 -22.46 1.54
CA ASN A 317 15.69 -21.56 2.14
C ASN A 317 15.57 -21.56 3.67
N HIS A 318 16.71 -21.60 4.36
CA HIS A 318 16.75 -21.57 5.83
C HIS A 318 17.31 -20.24 6.31
N VAL A 319 16.44 -19.35 6.80
CA VAL A 319 16.81 -18.00 7.20
C VAL A 319 17.06 -17.94 8.71
N LYS A 320 18.21 -17.38 9.09
CA LYS A 320 18.52 -17.06 10.50
C LYS A 320 18.36 -15.56 10.73
N VAL A 321 17.69 -15.18 11.81
CA VAL A 321 17.52 -13.78 12.19
C VAL A 321 18.64 -13.39 13.15
N ALA A 322 19.36 -12.31 12.84
CA ALA A 322 20.41 -11.76 13.68
C ALA A 322 20.11 -10.31 14.04
N GLY A 323 20.45 -9.90 15.27
CA GLY A 323 20.44 -8.49 15.66
C GLY A 323 21.65 -7.75 15.11
N SER A 324 21.45 -6.53 14.62
CA SER A 324 22.54 -5.62 14.26
C SER A 324 23.20 -5.08 15.54
N GLY A 325 24.05 -5.91 16.15
CA GLY A 325 24.79 -5.59 17.37
C GLY A 325 26.12 -6.33 17.55
N GLY A 326 26.66 -6.98 16.52
CA GLY A 326 27.77 -7.91 16.69
C GLY A 326 28.78 -8.02 15.55
N ARG A 327 29.18 -6.89 14.94
CA ARG A 327 30.41 -6.83 14.12
C ARG A 327 31.19 -5.58 14.48
N GLY A 328 31.95 -5.65 15.58
CA GLY A 328 32.73 -4.55 16.13
C GLY A 328 32.99 -4.75 17.62
N ALA A 329 33.62 -5.86 17.99
CA ALA A 329 34.06 -6.09 19.37
C ALA A 329 35.37 -5.31 19.61
N HIS A 330 35.24 -4.04 19.95
CA HIS A 330 36.16 -3.39 20.89
C HIS A 330 35.34 -2.86 22.06
N ALA A 331 35.88 -3.11 23.25
CA ALA A 331 35.26 -2.93 24.55
C ALA A 331 34.52 -1.59 24.71
N GLY A 332 33.27 -1.66 25.18
CA GLY A 332 32.49 -0.50 25.57
C GLY A 332 30.99 -0.75 25.49
N ARG A 333 30.35 -0.86 26.66
CA ARG A 333 28.89 -0.93 26.87
C ARG A 333 28.10 -0.16 25.81
N LYS A 334 27.37 -0.84 24.92
CA LYS A 334 26.35 -0.23 24.06
C LYS A 334 25.12 -1.13 23.96
N HIS A 335 23.96 -0.54 24.23
CA HIS A 335 22.61 -1.13 24.14
C HIS A 335 22.24 -1.47 22.68
N GLY A 336 22.85 -2.52 22.12
CA GLY A 336 22.41 -3.14 20.87
C GLY A 336 21.21 -4.06 21.11
N GLY A 337 20.32 -4.19 20.12
CA GLY A 337 19.19 -5.12 20.17
C GLY A 337 19.69 -6.54 20.45
N ARG A 338 19.50 -7.02 21.68
CA ARG A 338 19.81 -8.38 22.06
C ARG A 338 18.64 -9.25 21.63
N PHE A 339 18.92 -10.22 20.75
CA PHE A 339 18.14 -11.43 20.74
C PHE A 339 18.47 -12.12 22.07
N ALA A 340 17.66 -11.91 23.10
CA ALA A 340 17.71 -12.77 24.26
C ALA A 340 17.21 -14.12 23.75
N GLN A 341 18.15 -15.00 23.39
CA GLN A 341 17.92 -16.44 23.33
C GLN A 341 17.58 -16.88 24.75
N ALA A 342 16.41 -16.48 25.25
CA ALA A 342 15.82 -17.14 26.39
C ALA A 342 15.59 -18.57 25.91
N THR A 343 16.31 -19.52 26.49
CA THR A 343 16.14 -20.95 26.25
C THR A 343 14.64 -21.28 26.36
N GLY A 344 14.04 -21.80 25.29
CA GLY A 344 12.60 -22.10 25.23
C GLY A 344 11.70 -20.99 24.65
N ALA A 345 12.25 -19.86 24.17
CA ALA A 345 11.47 -18.85 23.46
C ALA A 345 10.88 -19.42 22.15
N ALA A 346 9.58 -19.22 21.95
CA ALA A 346 8.89 -19.58 20.71
C ALA A 346 8.65 -18.34 19.85
N ARG A 347 8.68 -18.53 18.53
CA ARG A 347 8.16 -17.58 17.54
C ARG A 347 6.95 -18.18 16.84
N GLU A 348 6.15 -17.33 16.26
CA GLU A 348 4.93 -17.69 15.54
C GLU A 348 5.16 -17.52 14.04
N GLU A 349 4.93 -18.56 13.26
CA GLU A 349 5.11 -18.55 11.81
C GLU A 349 3.77 -18.77 11.07
N TYR A 350 3.57 -17.99 10.02
CA TYR A 350 2.42 -18.03 9.14
C TYR A 350 2.92 -18.28 7.72
N HIS A 351 2.99 -19.55 7.34
CA HIS A 351 3.47 -19.98 6.02
C HIS A 351 2.33 -19.94 5.01
N LEU A 352 2.50 -19.11 3.98
CA LEU A 352 1.60 -19.02 2.85
C LEU A 352 2.16 -19.78 1.67
N THR A 353 1.38 -20.74 1.17
CA THR A 353 1.72 -21.56 0.01
C THR A 353 0.50 -21.71 -0.90
N PRO A 354 0.68 -21.95 -2.20
CA PRO A 354 -0.44 -22.26 -3.06
C PRO A 354 -0.94 -23.69 -2.83
N GLU A 355 -2.24 -23.92 -3.03
CA GLU A 355 -2.78 -25.27 -3.07
C GLU A 355 -2.11 -26.11 -4.16
N GLY A 356 -1.74 -27.35 -3.81
CA GLY A 356 -1.07 -28.28 -4.72
C GLY A 356 0.31 -27.83 -5.22
N GLY A 357 0.90 -26.76 -4.66
CA GLY A 357 2.14 -26.17 -5.17
C GLY A 357 1.97 -25.36 -6.46
N ASN A 358 0.74 -25.20 -6.96
CA ASN A 358 0.46 -24.44 -8.18
C ASN A 358 0.38 -22.93 -7.89
N ILE A 359 1.41 -22.17 -8.23
CA ILE A 359 1.44 -20.72 -7.99
C ILE A 359 0.28 -19.95 -8.65
N GLN A 360 -0.38 -20.52 -9.67
CA GLN A 360 -1.57 -19.94 -10.29
C GLN A 360 -2.90 -20.35 -9.61
N SER A 361 -2.84 -21.07 -8.49
CA SER A 361 -4.02 -21.41 -7.69
C SER A 361 -4.65 -20.16 -7.07
N GLN A 362 -5.98 -20.10 -7.09
CA GLN A 362 -6.75 -19.10 -6.37
C GLN A 362 -7.03 -19.52 -4.91
N VAL A 363 -6.56 -20.71 -4.51
CA VAL A 363 -6.63 -21.20 -3.12
C VAL A 363 -5.25 -21.05 -2.48
N MET A 364 -5.20 -20.21 -1.44
CA MET A 364 -4.04 -20.02 -0.58
C MET A 364 -4.15 -20.94 0.64
N LEU A 365 -3.06 -21.59 1.01
CA LEU A 365 -2.94 -22.32 2.26
C LEU A 365 -2.20 -21.47 3.29
N LEU A 366 -2.66 -21.51 4.54
CA LEU A 366 -1.92 -21.06 5.71
C LEU A 366 -1.50 -22.28 6.52
N ASN A 367 -0.19 -22.48 6.69
CA ASN A 367 0.37 -23.60 7.45
C ASN A 367 -0.19 -24.96 6.99
N GLY A 368 -0.40 -25.11 5.67
CA GLY A 368 -0.95 -26.31 5.03
C GLY A 368 -2.48 -26.42 5.03
N ARG A 369 -3.22 -25.46 5.61
CA ARG A 369 -4.69 -25.45 5.64
C ARG A 369 -5.26 -24.41 4.68
N ALA A 370 -6.24 -24.79 3.86
CA ALA A 370 -6.86 -23.88 2.90
C ALA A 370 -7.58 -22.72 3.59
N LEU A 371 -7.35 -21.51 3.09
CA LEU A 371 -8.06 -20.30 3.49
C LEU A 371 -9.27 -20.14 2.59
N VAL A 372 -10.40 -20.68 3.05
CA VAL A 372 -11.70 -20.59 2.38
C VAL A 372 -12.71 -20.06 3.40
N THR A 373 -13.65 -19.24 2.93
CA THR A 373 -14.69 -18.71 3.82
C THR A 373 -15.68 -19.80 4.25
N GLY A 374 -16.29 -19.63 5.43
CA GLY A 374 -17.44 -20.44 5.85
C GLY A 374 -18.67 -20.19 4.96
N ALA A 375 -19.70 -21.00 5.11
CA ALA A 375 -20.92 -20.92 4.29
C ALA A 375 -21.61 -19.53 4.36
N GLU A 376 -21.46 -18.85 5.49
CA GLU A 376 -21.95 -17.50 5.78
C GLU A 376 -20.98 -16.37 5.41
N GLY A 377 -19.86 -16.69 4.74
CA GLY A 377 -18.82 -15.72 4.39
C GLY A 377 -17.87 -15.37 5.54
N SER A 378 -17.86 -16.17 6.62
CA SER A 378 -16.94 -15.96 7.74
C SER A 378 -15.49 -16.20 7.32
N ILE A 379 -14.59 -15.30 7.75
CA ILE A 379 -13.16 -15.43 7.46
C ILE A 379 -12.58 -16.55 8.34
N PRO A 380 -11.84 -17.52 7.77
CA PRO A 380 -11.26 -18.61 8.54
C PRO A 380 -10.26 -18.10 9.59
N ARG A 381 -10.09 -18.86 10.67
CA ARG A 381 -9.06 -18.56 11.68
C ARG A 381 -7.68 -18.68 11.04
N MET A 382 -6.84 -17.67 11.29
CA MET A 382 -5.47 -17.62 10.79
C MET A 382 -4.51 -17.88 11.95
N GLU A 383 -4.31 -19.15 12.29
CA GLU A 383 -3.49 -19.58 13.43
C GLU A 383 -2.03 -19.80 13.02
N PRO A 384 -1.06 -19.33 13.82
CA PRO A 384 0.36 -19.59 13.56
C PRO A 384 0.74 -21.02 13.95
N VAL A 385 1.87 -21.48 13.41
CA VAL A 385 2.64 -22.57 14.03
C VAL A 385 3.67 -21.99 14.98
N LYS A 386 3.82 -22.57 16.16
CA LYS A 386 4.84 -22.17 17.13
C LYS A 386 6.12 -22.95 16.86
N VAL A 387 7.22 -22.24 16.68
CA VAL A 387 8.54 -22.80 16.36
C VAL A 387 9.55 -22.29 17.37
N ASP A 388 10.49 -23.15 17.78
CA ASP A 388 11.62 -22.74 18.60
C ASP A 388 12.38 -21.60 17.91
N ALA A 389 12.50 -20.46 18.61
CA ALA A 389 13.10 -19.25 18.10
C ALA A 389 14.58 -19.42 17.70
N ALA A 390 15.28 -20.44 18.20
CA ALA A 390 16.67 -20.76 17.85
C ALA A 390 16.81 -21.51 16.50
N ARG A 391 15.75 -22.18 16.03
CA ARG A 391 15.79 -22.89 14.74
C ARG A 391 15.81 -21.90 13.57
N PRO A 392 16.45 -22.21 12.42
CA PRO A 392 16.25 -21.41 11.22
C PRO A 392 14.76 -21.40 10.82
N ILE A 393 14.31 -20.29 10.20
CA ILE A 393 13.00 -20.20 9.54
C ILE A 393 13.12 -20.92 8.21
N ALA A 394 12.39 -22.02 8.03
CA ALA A 394 12.40 -22.79 6.80
C ALA A 394 11.34 -22.24 5.83
N MET A 395 11.74 -21.80 4.66
CA MET A 395 10.86 -21.25 3.63
C MET A 395 10.78 -22.21 2.45
N ALA A 396 9.62 -22.79 2.19
CA ALA A 396 9.40 -23.65 1.03
C ALA A 396 9.67 -22.91 -0.29
N PRO A 397 9.93 -23.61 -1.41
CA PRO A 397 9.98 -22.98 -2.73
C PRO A 397 8.67 -22.23 -3.02
N ARG A 398 8.76 -21.07 -3.69
CA ARG A 398 7.61 -20.22 -4.04
C ARG A 398 6.63 -20.04 -2.87
N SER A 399 7.13 -19.56 -1.74
CA SER A 399 6.33 -19.35 -0.53
C SER A 399 6.61 -18.00 0.13
N ILE A 400 5.71 -17.62 1.03
CA ILE A 400 5.78 -16.39 1.80
C ILE A 400 5.58 -16.74 3.26
N VAL A 401 6.31 -16.09 4.17
CA VAL A 401 6.21 -16.36 5.60
C VAL A 401 6.13 -15.04 6.36
N PHE A 402 5.09 -14.89 7.19
CA PHE A 402 5.11 -13.90 8.27
C PHE A 402 5.64 -14.56 9.54
N VAL A 403 6.53 -13.88 10.25
CA VAL A 403 7.15 -14.42 11.48
C VAL A 403 7.06 -13.38 12.59
N HIS A 404 6.27 -13.68 13.61
CA HIS A 404 6.18 -12.87 14.81
C HIS A 404 7.17 -13.39 15.86
N MET A 405 8.07 -12.52 16.32
CA MET A 405 9.13 -12.81 17.29
C MET A 405 8.88 -12.01 18.58
N PRO A 406 8.03 -12.50 19.50
CA PRO A 406 7.58 -11.72 20.65
C PRO A 406 8.70 -11.37 21.64
N HIS A 407 9.74 -12.20 21.69
CA HIS A 407 10.88 -12.02 22.59
C HIS A 407 12.06 -11.28 21.94
N TYR A 408 11.90 -10.79 20.71
CA TYR A 408 12.94 -10.01 20.04
C TYR A 408 12.93 -8.57 20.56
N HIS A 409 13.98 -8.16 21.27
CA HIS A 409 14.09 -6.79 21.77
C HIS A 409 14.69 -5.85 20.71
N ALA A 410 13.81 -5.11 20.03
CA ALA A 410 14.18 -3.96 19.21
C ALA A 410 13.85 -2.67 19.99
N PRO A 411 14.85 -1.81 20.34
CA PRO A 411 14.60 -0.59 21.12
C PRO A 411 13.59 0.39 20.52
N ALA A 412 13.33 0.31 19.21
CA ALA A 412 12.31 1.13 18.56
C ALA A 412 10.88 0.62 18.81
N CYS A 413 10.72 -0.64 19.21
CA CYS A 413 9.45 -1.33 19.42
C CYS A 413 9.00 -1.39 20.88
N SER A 414 9.84 -0.93 21.80
CA SER A 414 9.48 -0.68 23.19
C SER A 414 8.70 0.62 23.37
#